data_AF-X1SRD5-F1
#
_entry.id   AF-X1SRD5-F1
#
_cell.length_a   1.000
_cell.length_b   1.000
_cell.length_c   1.000
_cell.angle_alpha   90.00
_cell.angle_beta   90.00
_cell.angle_gamma   90.00
#
_symmetry.space_group_name_H-M   'P 1'
#
loop_
_entity.id
_entity.type
_entity.pdbx_description
1 polymer ?
#
loop_
_entity_poly.entity_id
_entity_poly.type
_entity_poly.pdbx_seq_one_letter_code
_entity_poly.pdbx_strand_id
1 'polypeptide(L)'
;ARKIIKKEKISNLSEKDLSLIVEKNHGDLRGVINDLQGISQGSLDRDAKELILKLNRDSTEEIFVLIRDLFQKTNTLIEARSLTDKSDKDYNFLYKWINENLPTFIRINKEIAQALENLSLADEIFGRIRKNQ
;
A
#
# COMPACT_ATOMS: atom_id res chain seq x y z
N ALA A 1 -17.17 14.47 -6.27
CA ALA A 1 -17.61 14.20 -4.89
C ALA A 1 -18.95 14.86 -4.51
N ARG A 2 -19.10 16.20 -4.49
CA ARG A 2 -20.36 16.89 -4.06
C ARG A 2 -21.65 16.43 -4.75
N LYS A 3 -21.61 16.23 -6.08
CA LYS A 3 -22.76 15.71 -6.84
C LYS A 3 -23.19 14.30 -6.41
N ILE A 4 -22.24 13.47 -5.96
CA ILE A 4 -22.49 12.10 -5.51
C ILE A 4 -23.18 12.14 -4.14
N ILE A 5 -22.65 12.89 -3.17
CA ILE A 5 -23.27 13.08 -1.85
C ILE A 5 -24.74 13.51 -1.97
N LYS A 6 -25.02 14.47 -2.86
CA LYS A 6 -26.39 14.95 -3.09
C LYS A 6 -27.31 13.89 -3.72
N LYS A 7 -26.79 13.06 -4.65
CA LYS A 7 -27.56 12.00 -5.31
C LYS A 7 -27.80 10.79 -4.40
N GLU A 8 -26.79 10.41 -3.62
CA GLU A 8 -26.82 9.29 -2.68
C GLU A 8 -27.44 9.65 -1.33
N LYS A 9 -27.92 10.90 -1.17
CA LYS A 9 -28.58 11.42 0.05
C LYS A 9 -27.75 11.23 1.33
N ILE A 10 -26.43 11.37 1.23
CA ILE A 10 -25.52 11.26 2.37
C ILE A 10 -25.60 12.57 3.19
N SER A 11 -26.16 12.51 4.40
CA SER A 11 -26.45 13.69 5.23
C SER A 11 -25.44 13.96 6.36
N ASN A 12 -24.53 13.02 6.63
CA ASN A 12 -23.61 13.04 7.77
C ASN A 12 -22.18 13.52 7.42
N LEU A 13 -21.97 14.12 6.24
CA LEU A 13 -20.67 14.63 5.81
C LEU A 13 -20.70 16.16 5.64
N SER A 14 -19.81 16.85 6.35
CA SER A 14 -19.57 18.27 6.15
C SER A 14 -18.62 18.54 4.99
N GLU A 15 -18.54 19.79 4.52
CA GLU A 15 -17.53 20.21 3.53
C GLU A 15 -16.09 20.01 4.02
N LYS A 16 -15.85 20.08 5.33
CA LYS A 16 -14.52 19.81 5.91
C LYS A 16 -14.16 18.34 5.80
N ASP A 17 -15.13 17.45 6.03
CA ASP A 17 -14.94 16.00 5.90
C ASP A 17 -14.67 15.61 4.44
N LEU A 18 -15.36 16.26 3.50
CA LEU A 18 -15.12 16.05 2.07
C LEU A 18 -13.70 16.47 1.66
N SER A 19 -13.23 17.64 2.12
CA SER A 19 -11.86 18.09 1.86
C SER A 19 -10.84 17.13 2.46
N LEU A 20 -11.08 16.63 3.68
CA LEU A 20 -10.23 15.65 4.34
C LEU A 20 -10.13 14.33 3.55
N ILE A 21 -11.25 13.83 3.03
CA ILE A 21 -11.26 12.62 2.18
C ILE A 21 -10.45 12.84 0.89
N VAL A 22 -10.60 14.00 0.24
CA VAL A 22 -9.87 14.31 -0.99
C VAL A 22 -8.37 14.45 -0.75
N GLU A 23 -7.98 15.14 0.32
CA GLU A 23 -6.59 15.31 0.72
C GLU A 23 -5.96 13.95 1.07
N LYS A 24 -6.67 13.12 1.84
CA LYS A 24 -6.23 11.77 2.21
C LYS A 24 -6.01 10.85 1.02
N ASN A 25 -6.85 10.97 -0.01
CA ASN A 25 -6.71 10.17 -1.23
C ASN A 25 -5.74 10.80 -2.25
N HIS A 26 -5.04 11.89 -1.91
CA HIS A 26 -4.15 12.62 -2.83
C HIS A 26 -4.80 12.96 -4.18
N GLY A 27 -6.12 13.17 -4.19
CA GLY A 27 -6.89 13.42 -5.41
C GLY A 27 -7.28 12.19 -6.24
N ASP A 28 -6.98 10.96 -5.81
CA ASP A 28 -7.49 9.75 -6.46
C ASP A 28 -9.02 9.67 -6.37
N LEU A 29 -9.68 9.83 -7.51
CA LEU A 29 -11.13 9.81 -7.61
C LEU A 29 -11.72 8.45 -7.23
N ARG A 30 -11.05 7.33 -7.57
CA ARG A 30 -11.51 5.99 -7.20
C ARG A 30 -11.43 5.82 -5.68
N GLY A 31 -10.29 6.23 -5.12
CA GLY A 31 -10.03 6.48 -3.72
C GLY A 31 -11.24 7.07 -2.98
N VAL A 32 -11.54 8.32 -3.36
CA VAL A 32 -12.59 9.17 -2.81
C VAL A 32 -13.98 8.53 -2.94
N ILE A 33 -14.34 7.95 -4.08
CA ILE A 33 -15.66 7.34 -4.28
C ILE A 33 -15.85 6.15 -3.35
N ASN A 34 -14.85 5.28 -3.23
CA ASN A 34 -14.92 4.12 -2.36
C ASN A 34 -14.98 4.52 -0.88
N ASP A 35 -14.29 5.58 -0.46
CA ASP A 35 -14.38 6.09 0.92
C ASP A 35 -15.77 6.65 1.22
N LEU A 36 -16.35 7.41 0.28
CA LEU A 36 -17.73 7.89 0.38
C LEU A 36 -18.73 6.74 0.50
N GLN A 37 -18.51 5.65 -0.25
CA GLN A 37 -19.34 4.43 -0.16
C GLN A 37 -19.15 3.72 1.19
N GLY A 38 -17.93 3.58 1.68
CA GLY A 38 -17.66 2.96 2.98
C GLY A 38 -18.31 3.75 4.13
N ILE A 39 -18.28 5.08 4.07
CA ILE A 39 -18.92 5.95 5.05
C ILE A 39 -20.45 5.87 4.97
N SER A 40 -21.03 5.77 3.78
CA SER A 40 -22.49 5.66 3.64
C SER A 40 -23.04 4.29 4.04
N GLN A 41 -22.21 3.24 3.96
CA GLN A 41 -22.56 1.88 4.35
C GLN A 41 -22.26 1.58 5.84
N GLY A 42 -21.29 2.26 6.44
CA GLY A 42 -21.03 2.22 7.88
C GLY A 42 -22.11 2.98 8.66
N SER A 43 -22.60 2.40 9.76
CA SER A 43 -23.71 2.94 10.57
C SER A 43 -23.65 4.47 10.74
N LEU A 44 -24.74 5.15 10.36
CA LEU A 44 -24.90 6.61 10.31
C LEU A 44 -24.73 7.35 11.66
N ASP A 45 -24.63 6.62 12.78
CA ASP A 45 -24.54 7.15 14.15
C ASP A 45 -23.11 7.39 14.66
N ARG A 46 -22.07 7.12 13.85
CA ARG A 46 -20.67 7.36 14.26
C ARG A 46 -20.12 8.67 13.71
N ASP A 47 -19.20 9.28 14.45
CA ASP A 47 -18.49 10.49 14.02
C ASP A 47 -17.76 10.22 12.69
N ALA A 48 -18.22 10.87 11.62
CA ALA A 48 -17.69 10.72 10.27
C ALA A 48 -16.19 10.99 10.23
N LYS A 49 -15.69 11.91 11.06
CA LYS A 49 -14.27 12.24 11.14
C LYS A 49 -13.43 11.08 11.65
N GLU A 50 -13.90 10.36 12.66
CA GLU A 50 -13.22 9.18 13.20
C GLU A 50 -13.17 8.06 12.15
N LEU A 51 -14.27 7.85 11.42
CA LEU A 51 -14.34 6.86 10.36
C LEU A 51 -13.35 7.19 9.23
N ILE A 52 -13.32 8.45 8.78
CA ILE A 52 -12.41 8.93 7.73
C ILE A 52 -10.96 8.72 8.14
N LEU A 53 -10.59 8.99 9.39
CA LEU A 53 -9.23 8.75 9.89
C LEU A 53 -8.89 7.24 9.92
N LYS A 54 -9.84 6.39 10.32
CA LYS A 54 -9.69 4.93 10.38
C LYS A 54 -9.65 4.23 9.02
N LEU A 55 -10.14 4.86 7.94
CA LEU A 55 -10.07 4.32 6.58
C LEU A 55 -8.64 4.33 6.05
N ASN A 56 -7.73 3.59 6.66
CA ASN A 56 -6.37 3.46 6.14
C ASN A 56 -6.41 2.49 4.97
N ARG A 57 -5.93 2.95 3.81
CA ARG A 57 -5.75 2.08 2.66
C ARG A 57 -4.29 1.82 2.49
N ASP A 58 -3.99 0.54 2.47
CA ASP A 58 -2.85 0.00 1.76
C ASP A 58 -2.75 0.64 0.37
N SER A 59 -1.88 1.64 0.23
CA SER A 59 -1.79 2.38 -1.03
C SER A 59 -0.72 1.75 -1.92
N THR A 60 -0.95 1.82 -3.24
CA THR A 60 0.10 1.46 -4.21
C THR A 60 1.29 2.43 -4.09
N GLU A 61 1.04 3.66 -3.66
CA GLU A 61 2.10 4.66 -3.43
C GLU A 61 3.07 4.23 -2.33
N GLU A 62 2.57 3.69 -1.22
CA GLU A 62 3.41 3.18 -0.13
C GLU A 62 4.35 2.07 -0.59
N ILE A 63 3.85 1.11 -1.39
CA ILE A 63 4.70 0.04 -1.91
C ILE A 63 5.72 0.57 -2.91
N PHE A 64 5.37 1.54 -3.77
CA PHE A 64 6.33 2.15 -4.68
C PHE A 64 7.46 2.88 -3.94
N VAL A 65 7.11 3.62 -2.88
CA VAL A 65 8.09 4.29 -2.02
C VAL A 65 8.99 3.27 -1.34
N LEU A 66 8.42 2.19 -0.80
CA LEU A 66 9.17 1.11 -0.17
C LEU A 66 10.15 0.46 -1.14
N ILE A 67 9.70 0.07 -2.34
CA ILE A 67 10.55 -0.60 -3.33
C ILE A 67 11.67 0.33 -3.79
N ARG A 68 11.36 1.60 -4.09
CA ARG A 68 12.38 2.59 -4.45
C ARG A 68 13.42 2.74 -3.35
N ASP A 69 12.97 2.90 -2.11
CA ASP A 69 13.86 3.13 -0.98
C ASP A 69 14.70 1.87 -0.68
N LEU A 70 14.15 0.67 -0.87
CA LEU A 70 14.87 -0.60 -0.78
C LEU A 70 16.05 -0.64 -1.75
N PHE A 71 15.83 -0.32 -3.03
CA PHE A 71 16.88 -0.37 -4.05
C PHE A 71 17.87 0.81 -4.01
N GLN A 72 17.45 1.99 -3.57
CA GLN A 72 18.25 3.22 -3.74
C GLN A 72 18.78 3.82 -2.45
N LYS A 73 18.16 3.52 -1.29
CA LYS A 73 18.51 4.15 -0.01
C LYS A 73 19.06 3.19 1.03
N THR A 74 18.91 1.89 0.83
CA THR A 74 19.49 0.89 1.74
C THR A 74 20.89 0.53 1.28
N ASN A 75 21.84 0.51 2.22
CA ASN A 75 23.24 0.16 1.97
C ASN A 75 23.66 -1.09 2.76
N THR A 76 22.84 -1.54 3.71
CA THR A 76 23.11 -2.72 4.52
C THR A 76 21.89 -3.64 4.59
N LEU A 77 22.12 -4.93 4.84
CA LEU A 77 21.05 -5.92 5.06
C LEU A 77 20.17 -5.56 6.26
N ILE A 78 20.73 -4.89 7.27
CA ILE A 78 19.99 -4.45 8.47
C ILE A 78 18.98 -3.36 8.09
N GLU A 79 19.39 -2.39 7.27
CA GLU A 79 18.50 -1.33 6.77
C GLU A 79 17.41 -1.90 5.87
N ALA A 80 17.78 -2.78 4.94
CA ALA A 80 16.83 -3.45 4.06
C ALA A 80 15.78 -4.22 4.87
N ARG A 81 16.22 -4.99 5.88
CA ARG A 81 15.31 -5.71 6.78
C ARG A 81 14.44 -4.76 7.59
N SER A 82 15.00 -3.70 8.18
CA SER A 82 14.24 -2.71 8.95
C SER A 82 13.16 -2.03 8.10
N LEU A 83 13.44 -1.78 6.82
CA LEU A 83 12.48 -1.21 5.88
C LEU A 83 11.35 -2.20 5.55
N THR A 84 11.68 -3.47 5.28
CA THR A 84 10.65 -4.48 4.97
C THR A 84 9.81 -4.83 6.20
N ASP A 85 10.42 -4.88 7.41
CA ASP A 85 9.72 -5.18 8.67
C ASP A 85 8.71 -4.08 9.07
N LYS A 86 8.91 -2.84 8.59
CA LYS A 86 7.96 -1.72 8.79
C LYS A 86 6.79 -1.75 7.81
N SER A 87 6.84 -2.61 6.80
CA SER A 87 5.76 -2.73 5.83
C SER A 87 4.60 -3.51 6.42
N ASP A 88 3.39 -3.01 6.21
CA ASP A 88 2.17 -3.78 6.50
C ASP A 88 1.89 -4.86 5.42
N LYS A 89 2.74 -4.95 4.39
CA LYS A 89 2.61 -5.92 3.30
C LYS A 89 3.15 -7.29 3.69
N ASP A 90 2.41 -8.34 3.33
CA ASP A 90 2.89 -9.70 3.51
C ASP A 90 4.09 -10.03 2.61
N TYR A 91 4.83 -11.07 2.98
CA TYR A 91 6.02 -11.50 2.26
C TYR A 91 5.75 -11.85 0.79
N ASN A 92 4.65 -12.54 0.47
CA ASN A 92 4.35 -12.92 -0.92
C ASN A 92 4.09 -11.68 -1.78
N PHE A 93 3.46 -10.66 -1.20
CA PHE A 93 3.22 -9.39 -1.86
C PHE A 93 4.54 -8.65 -2.12
N LEU A 94 5.37 -8.48 -1.09
CA LEU A 94 6.69 -7.84 -1.22
C LEU A 94 7.58 -8.58 -2.23
N TYR A 95 7.61 -9.91 -2.18
CA TYR A 95 8.37 -10.77 -3.08
C TYR A 95 8.05 -10.48 -4.54
N LYS A 96 6.75 -10.46 -4.90
CA LYS A 96 6.30 -10.20 -6.28
C LYS A 96 6.73 -8.82 -6.75
N TRP A 97 6.53 -7.80 -5.92
CA TRP A 97 6.90 -6.43 -6.25
C TRP A 97 8.41 -6.26 -6.43
N ILE A 98 9.22 -6.90 -5.58
CA ILE A 98 10.68 -6.90 -5.75
C ILE A 98 11.03 -7.55 -7.08
N ASN A 99 10.50 -8.75 -7.37
CA ASN A 99 10.75 -9.47 -8.63
C ASN A 99 10.42 -8.64 -9.86
N GLU A 100 9.23 -8.05 -9.90
CA GLU A 100 8.73 -7.25 -11.02
C GLU A 100 9.60 -6.00 -11.28
N ASN A 101 10.22 -5.46 -10.24
CA ASN A 101 10.98 -4.21 -10.32
C ASN A 101 12.49 -4.40 -10.47
N LEU A 102 13.02 -5.62 -10.36
CA LEU A 102 14.46 -5.88 -10.55
C LEU A 102 15.01 -5.25 -11.85
N PRO A 103 14.38 -5.40 -13.03
CA PRO A 103 14.90 -4.82 -14.28
C PRO A 103 14.82 -3.29 -14.33
N THR A 104 13.99 -2.67 -13.48
CA THR A 104 13.86 -1.22 -13.40
C THR A 104 15.07 -0.60 -12.69
N PHE A 105 15.53 -1.25 -11.62
CA PHE A 105 16.61 -0.74 -10.75
C PHE A 105 17.99 -1.31 -11.10
N ILE A 106 18.06 -2.53 -11.64
CA ILE A 106 19.30 -3.20 -12.04
C ILE A 106 19.35 -3.27 -13.56
N ARG A 107 20.44 -2.77 -14.17
CA ARG A 107 20.58 -2.70 -15.63
C ARG A 107 21.50 -3.76 -16.22
N ILE A 108 22.34 -4.38 -15.39
CA ILE A 108 23.33 -5.36 -15.84
C ILE A 108 22.70 -6.74 -15.77
N ASN A 109 22.58 -7.43 -16.91
CA ASN A 109 21.95 -8.76 -16.99
C ASN A 109 22.54 -9.79 -16.01
N LYS A 110 23.86 -9.75 -15.79
CA LYS A 110 24.53 -10.63 -14.83
C LYS A 110 24.07 -10.38 -13.40
N GLU A 111 23.86 -9.12 -13.04
CA GLU A 111 23.38 -8.73 -11.70
C GLU A 111 21.89 -9.06 -11.53
N ILE A 112 21.08 -8.91 -12.58
CA ILE A 112 19.68 -9.36 -12.57
C ILE A 112 19.61 -10.87 -12.34
N ALA A 113 20.44 -11.66 -13.03
CA ALA A 113 20.50 -13.11 -12.83
C ALA A 113 20.85 -13.45 -11.37
N GLN A 114 21.87 -12.79 -10.81
CA GLN A 114 22.24 -13.00 -9.41
C GLN A 114 21.13 -12.61 -8.43
N ALA A 115 20.41 -11.52 -8.72
CA ALA A 115 19.29 -11.09 -7.89
C ALA A 115 18.11 -12.09 -7.95
N LEU A 116 17.82 -12.64 -9.13
CA LEU A 116 16.80 -13.68 -9.30
C LEU A 116 17.17 -14.98 -8.58
N GLU A 117 18.44 -15.39 -8.60
CA GLU A 117 18.93 -16.53 -7.82
C GLU A 117 18.74 -16.32 -6.32
N ASN A 118 19.12 -15.14 -5.80
CA ASN A 118 18.92 -14.79 -4.40
C ASN A 118 17.44 -14.78 -4.01
N LEU A 119 16.59 -14.28 -4.91
CA LEU A 119 15.15 -14.24 -4.71
C LEU A 119 14.54 -15.65 -4.72
N SER A 120 15.01 -16.53 -5.60
CA SER A 120 14.62 -17.95 -5.61
C SER A 120 14.98 -18.66 -4.30
N LEU A 121 16.18 -18.41 -3.76
CA LEU A 121 16.60 -18.98 -2.47
C LEU A 121 15.71 -18.47 -1.32
N ALA A 122 15.35 -17.19 -1.34
CA ALA A 122 14.48 -16.60 -0.34
C ALA A 122 13.08 -17.25 -0.35
N ASP A 123 12.50 -17.51 -1.53
CA ASP A 123 11.21 -18.21 -1.66
C ASP A 123 11.27 -19.64 -1.13
N GLU A 124 12.36 -20.37 -1.41
CA GLU A 124 12.55 -21.72 -0.88
C GLU A 124 12.59 -21.73 0.66
N ILE A 125 13.35 -20.80 1.25
CA ILE A 125 13.42 -20.64 2.72
C ILE A 125 12.03 -20.31 3.28
N PHE A 126 11.31 -19.40 2.64
CA PHE A 126 9.96 -19.02 3.06
C PHE A 126 8.97 -20.18 2.98
N GLY A 127 9.03 -20.99 1.92
CA GLY A 127 8.24 -22.22 1.78
C GLY A 127 8.51 -23.22 2.90
N ARG A 128 9.78 -23.39 3.29
CA ARG A 128 10.17 -24.25 4.44
C ARG A 128 9.62 -23.72 5.76
N ILE A 129 9.66 -22.40 5.99
CA ILE A 129 9.08 -21.76 7.19
C ILE A 129 7.58 -22.04 7.27
N ARG A 130 6.84 -21.81 6.18
CA ARG A 130 5.38 -22.01 6.14
C ARG A 130 4.95 -23.46 6.38
N LYS A 131 5.79 -24.43 6.01
CA LYS A 131 5.49 -25.85 6.23
C LYS A 131 5.66 -26.27 7.70
N ASN A 132 6.49 -25.55 8.45
CA ASN A 132 6.85 -25.88 9.84
C ASN A 132 6.13 -24.99 10.88
N GLN A 133 5.21 -24.14 10.44
CA GLN A 133 4.33 -23.31 11.28
C GLN A 133 2.93 -23.92 11.33
#